data_AF-A0A7J3W9X4-F1
#
_entry.id   AF-A0A7J3W9X4-F1
#
_cell.length_a   1.000
_cell.length_b   1.000
_cell.length_c   1.000
_cell.angle_alpha   90.00
_cell.angle_beta   90.00
_cell.angle_gamma   90.00
#
_symmetry.space_group_name_H-M   'P 1'
#
loop_
_entity.id
_entity.type
_entity.pdbx_description
1 polymer ?
#
loop_
_entity_poly.entity_id
_entity_poly.type
_entity_poly.pdbx_seq_one_letter_code
_entity_poly.pdbx_strand_id
1 'polypeptide(L)' 'MVKCPYCDYEDEFKLLKMWKYSFWDVYYYECPKCSKRFRWQVDPSGRHKSYIIRTGIRRQ' A
#
# COMPACT_ATOMS: atom_id res chain seq x y z
N MET A 1 -7.40 7.96 4.86
CA MET A 1 -6.01 8.32 4.54
C MET A 1 -5.19 7.05 4.63
N VAL A 2 -4.34 6.78 3.63
CA VAL A 2 -3.41 5.64 3.71
C VAL A 2 -2.37 6.00 4.76
N LYS A 3 -1.97 5.07 5.61
CA LYS A 3 -0.99 5.32 6.65
C LYS A 3 0.22 4.45 6.44
N CYS A 4 1.41 5.02 6.58
CA CYS A 4 2.62 4.25 6.47
C CYS A 4 2.70 3.30 7.66
N PRO A 5 2.73 1.97 7.45
CA PRO A 5 2.77 1.02 8.55
C PRO A 5 4.14 0.96 9.24
N TYR A 6 5.05 1.90 8.95
CA TYR A 6 6.42 1.93 9.48
C TYR A 6 6.77 3.22 10.22
N CYS A 7 6.37 4.38 9.70
CA CYS A 7 6.73 5.68 10.26
C CYS A 7 5.51 6.52 10.64
N ASP A 8 4.31 5.92 10.61
CA ASP A 8 3.05 6.56 11.01
C ASP A 8 2.67 7.80 10.17
N TYR A 9 3.39 8.05 9.06
CA TYR A 9 3.10 9.14 8.13
C TYR A 9 1.75 8.91 7.45
N GLU A 10 0.92 9.94 7.32
CA GLU A 10 -0.45 9.86 6.74
C GLU A 10 -0.63 10.74 5.49
N ASP A 11 0.47 11.32 5.02
CA ASP A 11 0.51 12.33 3.96
C ASP A 11 0.83 11.72 2.57
N GLU A 12 1.24 12.54 1.62
CA GLU A 12 1.55 12.13 0.24
C GLU A 12 2.54 10.94 0.17
N PHE A 13 2.00 9.77 -0.17
CA PHE A 13 2.80 8.64 -0.61
C PHE A 13 3.07 8.76 -2.09
N LYS A 14 4.32 8.47 -2.46
CA LYS A 14 4.68 8.36 -3.87
C LYS A 14 4.07 7.08 -4.41
N LEU A 15 3.06 7.18 -5.26
CA LEU A 15 2.55 6.05 -6.02
C LEU A 15 3.62 5.66 -7.03
N LEU A 16 4.25 4.50 -6.82
CA LEU A 16 5.25 3.95 -7.73
C LEU A 16 4.60 3.20 -8.89
N LYS A 17 3.59 2.40 -8.56
CA LYS A 17 2.92 1.53 -9.53
C LYS A 17 1.52 1.20 -9.07
N MET A 18 0.61 1.02 -10.01
CA MET A 18 -0.71 0.45 -9.73
C MET A 18 -0.93 -0.75 -10.64
N TRP A 19 -1.61 -1.77 -10.12
CA TRP A 19 -2.07 -2.93 -10.86
C TRP A 19 -3.56 -3.06 -10.64
N LYS A 20 -4.31 -3.14 -11.72
CA LYS A 20 -5.74 -3.44 -11.66
C LYS A 20 -5.95 -4.89 -12.04
N TYR A 21 -6.34 -5.70 -11.07
CA TYR A 21 -6.83 -7.06 -11.30
C TYR A 21 -8.35 -7.04 -11.36
N SER A 22 -8.96 -8.04 -12.01
CA SER A 22 -10.42 -8.15 -12.12
C SER A 22 -11.15 -8.11 -10.78
N PHE A 23 -10.50 -8.54 -9.70
CA PHE A 23 -11.06 -8.57 -8.35
C PHE A 23 -10.41 -7.57 -7.38
N TRP A 24 -9.26 -6.99 -7.71
CA TRP A 24 -8.47 -6.17 -6.77
C TRP A 24 -7.69 -5.06 -7.48
N ASP A 25 -7.82 -3.83 -7.02
CA ASP A 25 -6.94 -2.72 -7.37
C ASP A 25 -5.80 -2.65 -6.36
N VAL A 26 -4.59 -2.84 -6.87
CA VAL A 26 -3.39 -2.93 -6.06
C VAL A 26 -2.49 -1.73 -6.32
N TYR A 27 -2.32 -0.90 -5.31
CA TYR A 27 -1.49 0.29 -5.33
C TYR A 27 -0.16 0.02 -4.63
N TYR A 28 0.93 0.41 -5.26
CA TYR A 28 2.27 0.33 -4.71
C TYR A 28 2.74 1.71 -4.30
N TYR A 29 2.88 1.90 -3.00
CA TYR A 29 3.28 3.18 -2.42
C TYR A 29 4.69 3.08 -1.87
N GLU A 30 5.42 4.18 -2.01
CA GLU A 30 6.67 4.44 -1.34
C GLU A 30 6.51 5.63 -0.40
N CYS A 31 6.88 5.44 0.85
CA CYS A 31 6.89 6.51 1.81
C CYS A 31 8.17 7.35 1.63
N PRO A 32 8.07 8.66 1.36
CA PRO A 32 9.25 9.51 1.20
C PRO A 32 10.05 9.68 2.50
N LYS A 33 9.39 9.55 3.67
CA LYS A 33 10.02 9.76 4.98
C LYS A 33 10.91 8.61 5.44
N CYS A 34 10.53 7.37 5.14
CA CYS A 34 11.31 6.19 5.54
C CYS A 34 11.85 5.38 4.36
N SER A 35 11.57 5.82 3.12
CA SER A 35 11.86 5.10 1.87
C SER A 35 11.36 3.66 1.83
N LYS A 36 10.43 3.30 2.73
CA LYS A 36 9.84 1.96 2.77
C LYS A 36 8.65 1.90 1.83
N ARG A 37 8.54 0.74 1.20
CA ARG A 37 7.49 0.44 0.26
C ARG A 37 6.41 -0.39 0.94
N PHE A 38 5.18 -0.22 0.52
CA PHE A 38 4.06 -1.05 0.92
C PHE A 38 3.03 -1.13 -0.21
N ARG A 39 2.20 -2.17 -0.16
CA ARG A 39 1.20 -2.46 -1.17
C ARG A 39 -0.18 -2.30 -0.54
N TRP A 40 -1.02 -1.46 -1.12
CA TRP A 40 -2.40 -1.26 -0.71
C TRP A 40 -3.32 -1.94 -1.70
N GLN A 41 -4.05 -2.95 -1.26
CA GLN A 41 -5.00 -3.68 -2.08
C GLN A 41 -6.41 -3.22 -1.71
N VAL A 42 -7.12 -2.71 -2.68
CA VAL A 42 -8.49 -2.20 -2.58
C VAL A 42 -9.37 -3.10 -3.44
N ASP A 43 -10.48 -3.57 -2.87
CA ASP A 43 -11.49 -4.28 -3.64
C ASP A 43 -12.39 -3.24 -4.32
N PRO A 44 -12.41 -3.14 -5.67
CA PRO A 44 -13.25 -2.18 -6.36
C PRO A 44 -14.74 -2.49 -6.25
N SER A 45 -15.11 -3.72 -5.89
CA SER A 45 -16.50 -4.11 -5.64
C SER A 45 -17.01 -3.63 -4.27
N GLY A 46 -16.14 -3.12 -3.39
CA GLY A 46 -16.49 -2.72 -2.03
C GLY A 46 -16.98 -3.87 -1.15
N ARG A 47 -16.84 -5.13 -1.60
CA ARG A 47 -17.29 -6.33 -0.89
C ARG A 47 -16.27 -6.79 0.14
N HIS A 48 -14.99 -6.51 -0.10
CA HIS A 48 -13.91 -6.85 0.81
C HIS A 48 -13.23 -5.61 1.40
N LYS A 49 -12.71 -5.76 2.62
CA LYS A 49 -11.90 -4.73 3.28
C LYS A 49 -10.64 -4.45 2.47
N SER A 50 -10.18 -3.20 2.45
CA SER A 50 -8.87 -2.87 1.88
C SER A 50 -7.75 -3.34 2.82
N TYR A 51 -6.66 -3.84 2.24
CA TYR A 51 -5.53 -4.42 2.98
C TYR A 51 -4.24 -3.66 2.67
N ILE A 52 -3.48 -3.34 3.72
CA ILE A 52 -2.14 -2.76 3.58
C ILE A 52 -1.12 -3.88 3.88
N ILE A 53 -0.38 -4.27 2.84
CA ILE A 53 0.69 -5.28 2.92
C ILE A 53 2.04 -4.58 3.02
N ARG A 54 2.78 -4.91 4.09
CA ARG A 54 4.16 -4.46 4.31
C ARG A 54 5.14 -5.25 3.43
N THR A 55 5.78 -4.63 2.45
CA THR A 55 6.76 -5.32 1.56
C THR A 55 8.21 -5.31 2.08
N GLY A 56 8.39 -5.32 3.41
CA GLY A 56 9.71 -5.19 4.05
C GLY A 56 10.05 -6.25 5.08
N ILE A 57 9.21 -7.29 5.26
CA ILE A 57 9.57 -8.43 6.10
C ILE A 57 10.51 -9.30 5.26
N ARG A 58 11.79 -8.93 5.21
CA ARG A 58 12.85 -9.92 5.04
C ARG A 58 12.72 -10.84 6.26
N ARG A 59 12.15 -12.03 6.08
CA ARG A 59 12.42 -13.13 7.01
C ARG A 59 13.94 -13.33 6.94
N GLN A 60 14.63 -12.89 7.98
CA GLN A 60 16.01 -13.26 8.23
C GLN A 60 16.04 -14.74 8.61
#